data_AF-A0A3C1P166-F1
#
_entry.id   AF-A0A3C1P166-F1
#
_cell.length_a   1.000
_cell.length_b   1.000
_cell.length_c   1.000
_cell.angle_alpha   90.00
_cell.angle_beta   90.00
_cell.angle_gamma   90.00
#
_symmetry.space_group_name_H-M   'P 1'
#
loop_
_entity.id
_entity.type
_entity.pdbx_description
1 polymer ?
#
loop_
_entity_poly.entity_id
_entity_poly.type
_entity_poly.pdbx_seq_one_letter_code
_entity_poly.pdbx_strand_id
1 'polypeptide(L)' 'NHYKRVQAEQSGSERTKDERVELAKSNILLLGPTGSGKTLLAQTLARMLNVPFAIADATALTEAGYVGE' A
#
# COMPACT_ATOMS: atom_id res chain seq x y z
N ASN A 1 8.22 -5.98 4.55
CA ASN A 1 7.95 -6.42 3.15
C ASN A 1 7.28 -7.79 3.11
N HIS A 2 6.15 -7.88 2.41
CA HIS A 2 5.35 -9.12 2.25
C HIS A 2 6.17 -10.29 1.66
N TYR A 3 7.06 -10.00 0.70
CA TYR A 3 7.95 -11.00 0.11
C TYR A 3 8.91 -11.67 1.10
N LYS A 4 9.42 -10.93 2.11
CA LYS A 4 10.31 -11.51 3.13
C LYS A 4 9.59 -12.58 3.97
N ARG A 5 8.29 -12.40 4.21
CA ARG A 5 7.44 -13.38 4.91
C ARG A 5 7.21 -14.63 4.07
N VAL A 6 6.84 -14.46 2.80
CA VAL A 6 6.61 -15.59 1.88
C VAL A 6 7.89 -16.43 1.70
N GLN A 7 9.05 -15.78 1.58
CA GLN A 7 10.33 -16.50 1.48
C GLN A 7 10.72 -17.20 2.78
N ALA A 8 10.48 -16.58 3.94
CA ALA A 8 10.72 -17.21 5.26
C ALA A 8 9.79 -18.41 5.49
N GLU A 9 8.53 -18.32 5.07
CA GLU A 9 7.56 -19.43 5.15
C GLU A 9 7.89 -20.57 4.17
N GLN A 10 8.42 -20.27 2.98
CA GLN A 10 8.80 -21.27 1.97
C GLN A 10 10.13 -21.99 2.26
N SER A 11 11.03 -21.38 3.04
CA SER A 11 12.37 -21.93 3.29
C SER A 11 12.45 -22.92 4.45
N GLY A 12 11.32 -23.27 5.09
CA GLY A 12 11.22 -24.40 6.04
C GLY A 12 12.13 -24.34 7.27
N SER A 13 12.78 -23.20 7.51
CA SER A 13 13.73 -23.05 8.60
C SER A 13 13.00 -22.50 9.83
N GLU A 14 12.61 -23.39 10.75
CA GLU A 14 12.23 -23.08 12.14
C GLU A 14 13.39 -22.50 12.97
N ARG A 15 14.37 -21.83 12.35
CA ARG A 15 15.44 -21.15 13.07
C ARG A 15 15.11 -19.68 13.15
N THR A 16 14.96 -19.25 14.40
CA THR A 16 15.02 -17.87 14.88
C THR A 16 13.67 -17.16 15.00
N LYS A 17 12.93 -17.52 16.07
CA LYS A 17 11.86 -16.71 16.68
C LYS A 17 12.30 -15.28 17.05
N ASP A 18 13.61 -15.00 17.07
CA ASP A 18 14.22 -13.74 17.49
C ASP A 18 14.59 -12.77 16.35
N GLU A 19 14.59 -13.19 15.08
CA GLU A 19 14.65 -12.24 13.96
C GLU A 19 13.23 -11.81 13.63
N ARG A 20 12.67 -10.94 14.47
CA ARG A 20 11.41 -10.25 14.15
C ARG A 20 11.62 -9.47 12.86
N VAL A 21 11.21 -10.04 11.75
CA VAL A 21 11.20 -9.38 10.46
C VAL A 21 10.38 -8.09 10.61
N GLU A 22 11.04 -6.94 10.60
CA GLU A 22 10.36 -5.66 10.66
C GLU A 22 9.52 -5.48 9.40
N LEU A 23 8.20 -5.58 9.57
CA LEU A 23 7.23 -5.46 8.51
C LEU A 23 6.95 -3.97 8.25
N ALA A 24 7.74 -3.37 7.36
CA ALA A 24 7.40 -2.08 6.78
C ALA A 24 6.14 -2.18 5.90
N LYS A 25 5.31 -1.13 5.91
CA LYS A 25 4.14 -0.98 5.02
C LYS A 25 4.59 -1.04 3.56
N SER A 26 3.87 -1.78 2.74
CA SER A 26 4.14 -1.85 1.30
C SER A 26 3.15 -0.95 0.57
N ASN A 27 3.60 0.26 0.22
CA ASN A 27 2.84 1.18 -0.64
C ASN A 27 3.07 0.84 -2.12
N ILE A 28 2.12 1.22 -2.98
CA ILE A 28 2.14 0.91 -4.41
C ILE A 28 2.02 2.22 -5.21
N LEU A 29 2.83 2.36 -6.26
CA LEU A 29 2.69 3.42 -7.27
C LEU A 29 2.02 2.84 -8.52
N LEU A 30 0.93 3.46 -8.98
CA LEU A 30 0.22 3.05 -10.19
C LEU A 30 0.52 4.03 -11.33
N LEU A 31 1.18 3.55 -12.38
CA LEU A 31 1.49 4.32 -13.60
C LEU A 31 0.55 3.91 -14.75
N GLY A 32 0.07 4.90 -15.50
CA GLY A 32 -0.76 4.65 -16.70
C GLY A 32 -1.36 5.94 -17.27
N PRO A 33 -1.79 5.93 -18.54
CA PRO A 33 -2.35 7.11 -19.21
C PRO A 33 -3.66 7.59 -18.57
N THR A 34 -4.12 8.78 -18.93
CA THR A 34 -5.44 9.30 -18.52
C THR A 34 -6.54 8.35 -18.99
N GLY A 35 -7.58 8.14 -18.18
CA GLY A 35 -8.70 7.26 -18.52
C GLY A 35 -8.44 5.75 -18.41
N SER A 36 -7.24 5.30 -18.02
CA SER A 36 -6.92 3.86 -17.89
C SER A 36 -7.54 3.15 -16.68
N GLY A 37 -8.44 3.81 -15.94
CA GLY A 37 -9.16 3.19 -14.82
C GLY A 37 -8.43 3.14 -13.47
N LYS A 38 -7.30 3.86 -13.27
CA LYS A 38 -6.54 3.86 -12.00
C LYS A 38 -7.42 4.14 -10.77
N THR A 39 -8.25 5.18 -10.84
CA THR A 39 -9.18 5.55 -9.77
C THR A 39 -10.29 4.50 -9.56
N LEU A 40 -10.84 3.97 -10.66
CA LEU A 40 -11.87 2.93 -10.61
C LEU A 40 -11.35 1.64 -9.95
N LEU A 41 -10.11 1.26 -10.24
CA LEU A 41 -9.47 0.09 -9.65
C LEU A 41 -9.35 0.23 -8.12
N ALA A 42 -8.84 1.35 -7.63
CA ALA A 42 -8.68 1.59 -6.19
C ALA A 42 -10.05 1.60 -5.46
N GLN A 43 -11.05 2.30 -6.02
CA GLN A 43 -12.41 2.33 -5.47
C GLN A 43 -13.08 0.95 -5.47
N THR A 44 -12.87 0.16 -6.52
CA THR A 44 -13.46 -1.18 -6.62
C THR A 44 -12.85 -2.13 -5.60
N LEU A 45 -11.52 -2.10 -5.44
CA LEU A 45 -10.84 -2.88 -4.41
C LEU A 45 -11.34 -2.53 -3.00
N ALA A 46 -11.48 -1.24 -2.68
CA ALA A 46 -12.00 -0.80 -1.38
C ALA A 46 -13.41 -1.33 -1.11
N ARG A 47 -14.31 -1.27 -2.11
CA ARG A 47 -15.68 -1.82 -2.01
C ARG A 47 -15.67 -3.33 -1.83
N MET A 48 -14.87 -4.06 -2.61
CA MET A 48 -14.79 -5.52 -2.51
C MET A 48 -14.26 -6.00 -1.15
N LEU A 49 -13.35 -5.23 -0.55
CA LEU A 49 -12.74 -5.54 0.74
C LEU A 49 -13.52 -4.98 1.94
N ASN A 50 -14.54 -4.14 1.71
CA ASN A 50 -15.31 -3.46 2.76
C ASN A 50 -14.44 -2.69 3.78
N VAL A 51 -13.47 -1.90 3.30
CA VAL A 51 -12.57 -1.12 4.14
C VAL A 51 -12.76 0.39 3.96
N PRO A 52 -12.49 1.23 4.98
CA PRO A 52 -12.46 2.68 4.81
C PRO A 52 -11.48 3.10 3.70
N PHE A 53 -11.87 4.05 2.87
CA PHE A 53 -11.11 4.50 1.71
C PHE A 53 -11.10 6.02 1.59
N ALA A 54 -9.91 6.60 1.38
CA ALA A 54 -9.70 8.03 1.22
C ALA A 54 -9.14 8.32 -0.17
N ILE A 55 -9.56 9.43 -0.76
CA ILE A 55 -9.08 9.94 -2.05
C ILE A 55 -8.51 11.33 -1.80
N ALA A 56 -7.29 11.57 -2.27
CA ALA A 56 -6.65 12.88 -2.22
C ALA A 56 -5.98 13.18 -3.56
N ASP A 57 -5.97 14.45 -3.95
CA ASP A 57 -5.22 14.95 -5.09
C ASP A 57 -3.91 15.58 -4.60
N ALA A 58 -2.78 14.99 -5.01
CA ALA A 58 -1.47 15.49 -4.62
C ALA A 58 -1.14 16.85 -5.24
N THR A 59 -1.78 17.25 -6.35
CA THR A 59 -1.55 18.57 -6.96
C THR A 59 -2.05 19.73 -6.07
N ALA A 60 -3.03 19.45 -5.20
CA ALA A 60 -3.54 20.40 -4.23
C ALA A 60 -2.63 20.55 -2.99
N LEU A 61 -1.65 19.66 -2.81
CA LEU A 61 -0.73 19.66 -1.68
C LEU A 61 0.60 20.30 -2.11
N THR A 62 0.93 21.46 -1.53
CA THR A 62 2.23 22.10 -1.70
C THR A 62 3.01 22.05 -0.40
N GLU A 63 4.35 22.05 -0.48
CA GLU A 63 5.26 21.91 0.68
C GLU A 63 5.08 22.96 1.78
N ALA A 64 4.47 24.12 1.46
CA ALA A 64 4.18 25.16 2.43
C ALA A 64 2.82 24.89 3.10
N GLY A 65 2.87 24.08 4.16
CA GLY A 65 1.72 23.62 4.91
C GLY A 65 0.79 24.72 5.41
N TYR A 66 -0.45 24.67 4.95
CA TYR A 66 -1.59 24.76 5.86
C TYR A 66 -2.49 23.56 5.56
N VAL A 67 -2.46 22.58 6.46
CA VAL A 67 -3.29 21.38 6.39
C VAL A 67 -4.57 21.68 7.16
N GLY A 68 -5.69 21.80 6.47
CA GLY A 68 -7.01 21.95 7.09
C GLY A 68 -8.08 22.37 6.08
N GLU A 69 -8.77 21.38 5.50
CA GLU A 69 -10.16 21.03 5.86
C GLU A 69 -10.33 19.51 5.75
#